data_AF-A0A2Z4FGS2-F1
#
_entry.id   AF-A0A2Z4FGS2-F1
#
_cell.length_a   1.000
_cell.length_b   1.000
_cell.length_c   1.000
_cell.angle_alpha   90.00
_cell.angle_beta   90.00
_cell.angle_gamma   90.00
#
_symmetry.space_group_name_H-M   'P 1'
#
loop_
_entity.id
_entity.type
_entity.pdbx_description
1 polymer ?
#
loop_
_entity_poly.entity_id
_entity_poly.type
_entity_poly.pdbx_seq_one_letter_code
_entity_poly.pdbx_strand_id
1 'polypeptide(L)'
;MVEGSGDKGIQFPFISEAADEALEIIFEHADGIASEHLARALGFKDCDFLIEELDLAGIHIRRQTRRDTLYYLAPLRFPAQGDN
;
A
#
# COMPACT_ATOMS: atom_id res chain seq x y z
N MET A 1 10.52 -30.30 23.66
CA MET A 1 10.53 -29.72 22.30
C MET A 1 9.16 -29.09 22.12
N VAL A 2 9.06 -27.76 22.11
CA VAL A 2 7.78 -27.06 21.96
C VAL A 2 7.58 -26.79 20.48
N GLU A 3 6.72 -27.58 19.84
CA GLU A 3 6.20 -27.29 18.51
C GLU A 3 5.09 -26.24 18.66
N GLY A 4 5.47 -24.98 18.57
CA GLY A 4 4.54 -23.92 18.20
C GLY A 4 4.32 -24.02 16.71
N SER A 5 3.15 -24.51 16.30
CA SER A 5 2.67 -24.39 14.92
C SER A 5 2.49 -22.89 14.63
N GLY A 6 3.56 -22.26 14.17
CA GLY A 6 3.54 -20.92 13.62
C GLY A 6 2.71 -20.96 12.35
N ASP A 7 1.47 -20.49 12.48
CA ASP A 7 0.67 -20.02 11.37
C ASP A 7 1.58 -19.15 10.50
N LYS A 8 1.93 -19.65 9.30
CA LYS A 8 2.73 -18.90 8.36
C LYS A 8 1.82 -17.84 7.75
N GLY A 9 1.56 -16.80 8.53
CA GLY A 9 1.11 -15.52 8.01
C GLY A 9 1.98 -15.20 6.80
N ILE A 10 1.35 -14.88 5.69
CA ILE A 10 2.02 -14.54 4.43
C ILE A 10 3.08 -13.50 4.75
N GLN A 11 4.36 -13.87 4.65
CA GLN A 11 5.46 -12.90 4.78
C GLN A 11 5.45 -12.06 3.51
N PHE A 12 4.83 -10.89 3.59
CA PHE A 12 4.98 -9.86 2.57
C PHE A 12 6.48 -9.50 2.45
N PRO A 13 6.95 -9.07 1.26
CA PRO A 13 8.31 -8.54 1.12
C PRO A 13 8.54 -7.46 2.19
N PHE A 14 9.73 -7.44 2.81
CA PHE A 14 10.08 -6.48 3.86
C PHE A 14 10.08 -5.08 3.25
N ILE A 15 8.96 -4.37 3.36
CA ILE A 15 8.89 -2.93 3.09
C ILE A 15 9.42 -2.17 4.30
N SER A 16 9.95 -0.98 4.07
CA SER A 16 10.42 -0.07 5.11
C SER A 16 9.25 0.37 6.00
N GLU A 17 9.55 0.77 7.24
CA GLU A 17 8.56 1.34 8.16
C GLU A 17 7.84 2.56 7.55
N ALA A 18 8.56 3.37 6.77
CA ALA A 18 7.98 4.52 6.06
C ALA A 18 7.05 4.10 4.91
N ALA A 19 7.31 2.97 4.24
CA ALA A 19 6.43 2.44 3.21
C ALA A 19 5.18 1.80 3.82
N ASP A 20 5.30 1.18 5.00
CA ASP A 20 4.18 0.68 5.79
C ASP A 20 3.27 1.84 6.26
N GLU A 21 3.86 2.89 6.84
CA GLU A 21 3.14 4.11 7.23
C GLU A 21 2.45 4.79 6.02
N ALA A 22 3.13 4.79 4.86
CA ALA A 22 2.52 5.30 3.63
C ALA A 22 1.28 4.48 3.21
N LEU A 23 1.30 3.15 3.38
CA LEU A 23 0.15 2.30 3.09
C LEU A 23 -1.02 2.58 4.04
N GLU A 24 -0.75 2.75 5.34
CA GLU A 24 -1.79 3.11 6.31
C GLU A 24 -2.49 4.41 5.90
N ILE A 25 -1.72 5.45 5.58
CA ILE A 25 -2.27 6.74 5.15
C ILE A 25 -3.07 6.57 3.85
N ILE A 26 -2.54 5.86 2.85
CA ILE A 26 -3.25 5.62 1.58
C ILE A 26 -4.55 4.85 1.83
N PHE A 27 -4.56 3.91 2.77
CA PHE A 27 -5.73 3.10 3.11
C PHE A 27 -6.84 3.93 3.77
N GLU A 28 -6.50 4.90 4.61
CA GLU A 28 -7.47 5.82 5.21
C GLU A 28 -8.14 6.76 4.19
N HIS A 29 -7.53 6.93 3.01
CA HIS A 29 -8.02 7.80 1.94
C HIS A 29 -8.68 6.99 0.81
N ALA A 30 -9.93 6.58 1.02
CA ALA A 30 -10.70 5.78 0.05
C ALA A 30 -10.85 6.43 -1.35
N ASP A 31 -10.88 7.76 -1.43
CA ASP A 31 -10.91 8.52 -2.69
C ASP A 31 -9.52 8.76 -3.31
N GLY A 32 -8.48 8.28 -2.63
CA GLY A 32 -7.07 8.49 -2.96
C GLY A 32 -6.46 9.75 -2.35
N ILE A 33 -5.14 9.72 -2.21
CA ILE A 33 -4.34 10.81 -1.66
C ILE A 33 -3.38 11.34 -2.72
N ALA A 34 -3.25 12.67 -2.80
CA ALA A 34 -2.30 13.31 -3.71
C ALA A 34 -0.86 13.09 -3.25
N SER A 35 0.08 12.94 -4.18
CA SER A 35 1.49 12.72 -3.85
C SER A 35 2.08 13.77 -2.90
N GLU A 36 1.73 15.05 -3.08
CA GLU A 36 2.21 16.13 -2.21
C GLU A 36 1.64 16.01 -0.79
N HIS A 37 0.37 15.59 -0.66
CA HIS A 37 -0.26 15.42 0.65
C HIS A 37 0.30 14.21 1.39
N LEU A 38 0.54 13.10 0.69
CA LEU A 38 1.19 11.92 1.26
C LEU A 38 2.60 12.26 1.77
N ALA A 39 3.39 12.98 0.96
CA ALA A 39 4.73 13.41 1.37
C ALA A 39 4.71 14.31 2.61
N ARG A 40 3.79 15.28 2.67
CA ARG A 40 3.63 16.14 3.85
C ARG A 40 3.22 15.36 5.10
N ALA A 41 2.31 14.39 4.97
CA ALA A 41 1.86 13.58 6.09
C ALA A 41 3.01 12.77 6.71
N LEU A 42 3.89 12.24 5.86
CA LEU A 42 5.08 11.47 6.25
C LEU A 42 6.31 12.35 6.59
N GLY A 43 6.20 13.68 6.50
CA GLY A 43 7.31 14.60 6.75
C GLY A 43 8.40 14.62 5.66
N PHE A 44 8.11 14.11 4.46
CA PHE A 44 9.01 14.11 3.32
C PHE A 44 8.72 15.25 2.34
N LYS A 45 9.70 15.51 1.47
CA LYS A 45 9.55 16.44 0.33
C LYS A 45 8.83 15.78 -0.85
N ASP A 46 9.08 14.49 -1.05
CA ASP A 46 8.51 13.63 -2.08
C ASP A 46 8.47 12.18 -1.58
N CYS A 47 7.64 11.34 -2.21
CA CYS A 47 7.42 9.93 -1.80
C CYS A 47 7.65 8.94 -2.94
N ASP A 48 8.30 9.36 -4.03
CA ASP A 48 8.45 8.49 -5.21
C ASP A 48 9.23 7.22 -4.88
N PHE A 49 10.21 7.31 -3.96
CA PHE A 49 10.99 6.16 -3.48
C PHE A 49 10.13 5.14 -2.70
N LEU A 50 9.16 5.60 -1.91
CA LEU A 50 8.24 4.73 -1.19
C LEU A 50 7.29 4.02 -2.15
N ILE A 51 6.83 4.74 -3.18
CA ILE A 51 5.95 4.15 -4.19
C ILE A 51 6.70 3.09 -5.01
N GLU A 52 7.96 3.34 -5.37
CA GLU A 52 8.82 2.36 -6.02
C GLU A 52 9.05 1.13 -5.13
N GLU A 53 9.31 1.33 -3.84
CA GLU A 53 9.46 0.25 -2.87
C GLU A 53 8.19 -0.63 -2.77
N LEU A 54 7.02 0.00 -2.72
CA LEU A 54 5.73 -0.70 -2.70
C LEU A 54 5.50 -1.50 -3.98
N ASP A 55 5.86 -0.96 -5.14
CA ASP A 55 5.74 -1.66 -6.42
C ASP A 55 6.68 -2.88 -6.50
N LEU A 56 7.91 -2.74 -6.00
CA LEU A 56 8.89 -3.84 -5.87
C LEU A 56 8.41 -4.93 -4.90
N ALA A 57 7.63 -4.54 -3.88
CA ALA A 57 6.98 -5.47 -2.96
C ALA A 57 5.69 -6.11 -3.54
N GLY A 58 5.33 -5.81 -4.78
CA GLY A 58 4.10 -6.31 -5.43
C GLY A 58 2.82 -5.63 -4.95
N ILE A 59 2.95 -4.51 -4.23
CA ILE A 59 1.83 -3.72 -3.71
C ILE A 59 1.54 -2.61 -4.72
N HIS A 60 0.73 -2.94 -5.71
CA HIS A 60 0.37 -2.01 -6.78
C HIS A 60 -0.71 -1.03 -6.32
N ILE A 61 -0.31 0.17 -5.95
CA ILE A 61 -1.23 1.30 -5.75
C ILE A 61 -1.61 1.90 -7.11
N ARG A 62 -2.88 2.24 -7.29
CA ARG A 62 -3.33 2.83 -8.55
C ARG A 62 -2.97 4.31 -8.59
N ARG A 63 -2.44 4.70 -9.75
CA ARG A 63 -2.10 6.07 -10.09
C ARG A 63 -3.04 6.59 -11.17
N GLN A 64 -3.72 7.71 -10.93
CA GLN A 64 -4.48 8.41 -11.98
C GLN A 64 -3.67 9.59 -12.51
N THR A 65 -3.66 9.86 -13.83
CA THR A 65 -3.01 11.06 -14.39
C THR A 65 -3.76 11.70 -15.57
N ARG A 66 -3.74 13.05 -15.55
CA ARG A 66 -3.57 14.00 -16.70
C ARG A 66 -3.15 15.42 -16.24
N ARG A 67 -3.20 15.74 -14.94
CA ARG A 67 -2.61 16.96 -14.31
C ARG A 67 -2.10 16.72 -12.89
N ASP A 68 -2.67 15.75 -12.18
CA ASP A 68 -2.29 15.38 -10.81
C ASP A 68 -1.92 13.90 -10.68
N THR A 69 -1.17 13.56 -9.63
CA THR A 69 -0.84 12.19 -9.22
C THR A 69 -1.59 11.86 -7.93
N LEU A 70 -2.59 10.98 -8.03
CA LEU A 70 -3.35 10.43 -6.91
C LEU A 70 -2.99 8.96 -6.71
N TYR A 71 -2.69 8.59 -5.47
CA TYR A 71 -2.41 7.23 -5.02
C TYR A 71 -3.60 6.68 -4.25
N TYR A 72 -4.09 5.50 -4.63
CA TYR A 72 -5.12 4.80 -3.88
C TYR A 72 -4.95 3.28 -3.98
N LEU A 73 -5.29 2.59 -2.91
CA LEU A 73 -5.46 1.14 -2.93
C LEU A 73 -6.83 0.84 -3.53
N ALA A 74 -6.86 0.13 -4.65
CA ALA A 74 -8.13 -0.36 -5.16
C ALA A 74 -8.74 -1.31 -4.12
N PRO A 75 -10.05 -1.21 -3.82
CA PRO A 75 -10.67 -2.14 -2.89
C PRO A 75 -10.39 -3.56 -3.35
N LEU A 76 -9.91 -4.41 -2.43
CA LEU A 76 -9.74 -5.84 -2.65
C LEU A 76 -11.11 -6.40 -3.03
N ARG A 77 -11.39 -6.48 -4.33
CA ARG A 77 -12.51 -7.26 -4.82
C ARG A 77 -12.12 -8.71 -4.60
N PHE A 78 -12.48 -9.24 -3.44
CA PHE A 78 -12.59 -10.67 -3.28
C PHE A 78 -13.48 -11.15 -4.43
N PRO A 79 -13.04 -12.13 -5.25
CA PRO A 79 -13.98 -12.76 -6.16
C PRO A 79 -15.17 -13.20 -5.30
N ALA A 80 -16.38 -12.82 -5.70
CA ALA A 80 -17.58 -13.26 -5.01
C ALA A 80 -17.52 -14.79 -4.93
N GLN A 81 -17.21 -15.33 -3.76
CA GLN A 81 -17.32 -16.75 -3.50
C GLN A 81 -18.81 -17.08 -3.56
N GLY A 82 -19.24 -17.70 -4.65
CA GLY A 82 -20.58 -18.26 -4.77
C GLY A 82 -21.20 -18.05 -6.15
N ASP A 83 -20.94 -18.99 -7.06
CA ASP A 83 -22.00 -19.71 -7.79
C ASP A 83 -21.39 -20.97 -8.44
N ASN A 84 -21.39 -22.08 -7.69
CA ASN A 84 -21.40 -23.45 -8.25
C ASN A 84 -22.04 -24.40 -7.24
#